data_AF-A0A484MLU5-F1
#
_entry.id   AF-A0A484MLU5-F1
#
_cell.length_a   1.000
_cell.length_b   1.000
_cell.length_c   1.000
_cell.angle_alpha   90.00
_cell.angle_beta   90.00
_cell.angle_gamma   90.00
#
_symmetry.space_group_name_H-M   'P 1'
#
loop_
_entity.id
_entity.type
_entity.pdbx_description
1 polymer ?
#
loop_
_entity_poly.entity_id
_entity_poly.type
_entity_poly.pdbx_seq_one_letter_code
_entity_poly.pdbx_strand_id
1 'polypeptide(L)'
;MPHNVNPIDFENTEGNLGVANGNLQHLSTKLPISRLQRDLTDSTALRNMGVGLGHSLIPYRNALQGITKLQVNEAALTEDLNQTLEVLAEPIQTVKTMSANNSCDLVLSSLTAVCPLDGRYWDKFKVLAPFMSEYGLIRFRVLVEIEWLLKLSEVPEIPEVPDFSPGAKSFLHDLIDGFSLDDAMEVKEIERVTNNDVKAVEYFLKQRCQSHEEISKVLEFSHFECTSEDINNLAHALTLKEAISSVILRVMDELITAITSIATKTAHVPMLSHTHGQPATPTTLGKEMANFSYRLYTARQKISQIAQIEIESLDDMAKLSKSIIRFNTILINFNRDIWDYISLRYFKQITKAGEIGSSTMPHKVNPIDFENSEGNLGVANGSLSYFSTKPPIPPW
;
A
#
# COMPACT_ATOMS: atom_id res chain seq x y z
N MET A 1 9.49 44.93 -13.14
CA MET A 1 9.41 43.53 -12.68
C MET A 1 7.94 43.16 -12.72
N PRO A 2 7.53 42.04 -13.34
CA PRO A 2 6.16 41.58 -13.20
C PRO A 2 5.87 41.39 -11.71
N HIS A 3 4.76 41.93 -11.21
CA HIS A 3 4.36 41.74 -9.83
C HIS A 3 4.08 40.24 -9.63
N ASN A 4 4.94 39.54 -8.89
CA ASN A 4 4.69 38.15 -8.51
C ASN A 4 3.40 38.11 -7.68
N VAL A 5 2.38 37.42 -8.20
CA VAL A 5 1.14 37.17 -7.48
C VAL A 5 1.47 36.20 -6.36
N ASN A 6 1.32 36.63 -5.11
CA ASN A 6 1.46 35.76 -3.95
C ASN A 6 0.30 34.75 -3.92
N PRO A 7 0.53 33.42 -4.06
CA PRO A 7 -0.55 32.43 -4.14
C PRO A 7 -1.09 32.02 -2.76
N ILE A 8 -0.91 32.85 -1.73
CA ILE A 8 -1.38 32.58 -0.36
C ILE A 8 -2.88 32.28 -0.27
N ASP A 9 -3.70 32.83 -1.17
CA ASP A 9 -5.13 32.52 -1.23
C ASP A 9 -5.37 31.04 -1.60
N PHE A 10 -4.52 30.46 -2.46
CA PHE A 10 -4.58 29.05 -2.88
C PHE A 10 -4.00 28.10 -1.81
N GLU A 11 -2.96 28.49 -1.08
CA GLU A 11 -2.44 27.66 0.03
C GLU A 11 -3.41 27.63 1.22
N ASN A 12 -3.99 28.78 1.57
CA ASN A 12 -5.07 28.84 2.54
C ASN A 12 -6.28 28.02 2.09
N THR A 13 -6.49 27.93 0.77
CA THR A 13 -7.53 27.09 0.17
C THR A 13 -7.24 25.61 0.43
N GLU A 14 -6.03 25.14 0.12
CA GLU A 14 -5.59 23.77 0.36
C GLU A 14 -5.69 23.37 1.84
N GLY A 15 -5.18 24.20 2.76
CA GLY A 15 -5.20 23.90 4.20
C GLY A 15 -6.62 23.75 4.76
N ASN A 16 -7.55 24.62 4.37
CA ASN A 16 -8.95 24.53 4.80
C ASN A 16 -9.67 23.34 4.18
N LEU A 17 -9.42 23.04 2.90
CA LEU A 17 -9.96 21.83 2.26
C LEU A 17 -9.45 20.56 2.94
N GLY A 18 -8.20 20.54 3.41
CA GLY A 18 -7.66 19.44 4.22
C GLY A 18 -8.47 19.19 5.50
N VAL A 19 -8.82 20.25 6.24
CA VAL A 19 -9.68 20.16 7.45
C VAL A 19 -11.11 19.75 7.08
N ALA A 20 -11.65 20.29 6.01
CA ALA A 20 -12.98 19.92 5.51
C ALA A 20 -13.06 18.44 5.16
N ASN A 21 -12.10 17.95 4.37
CA ASN A 21 -12.01 16.55 3.96
C ASN A 21 -11.84 15.64 5.18
N GLY A 22 -11.01 16.01 6.16
CA GLY A 22 -10.88 15.24 7.41
C GLY A 22 -12.21 15.09 8.15
N ASN A 23 -12.96 16.17 8.31
CA ASN A 23 -14.27 16.16 8.97
C ASN A 23 -15.33 15.40 8.15
N LEU A 24 -15.43 15.66 6.85
CA LEU A 24 -16.42 15.02 5.97
C LEU A 24 -16.11 13.54 5.78
N GLN A 25 -14.84 13.13 5.73
CA GLN A 25 -14.43 11.73 5.73
C GLN A 25 -14.81 11.06 7.05
N HIS A 26 -14.61 11.72 8.19
CA HIS A 26 -15.08 11.19 9.48
C HIS A 26 -16.59 10.96 9.49
N LEU A 27 -17.38 11.91 8.97
CA LEU A 27 -18.83 11.76 8.85
C LEU A 27 -19.22 10.63 7.88
N SER A 28 -18.58 10.57 6.71
CA SER A 28 -18.82 9.53 5.70
C SER A 28 -18.55 8.13 6.22
N THR A 29 -17.57 7.98 7.12
CA THR A 29 -17.23 6.69 7.72
C THR A 29 -18.12 6.35 8.91
N LYS A 30 -18.54 7.35 9.69
CA LYS A 30 -19.35 7.14 10.90
C LYS A 30 -20.85 6.96 10.63
N LEU A 31 -21.44 7.79 9.78
CA LEU A 31 -22.90 7.85 9.58
C LEU A 31 -23.52 6.55 8.99
N PRO A 32 -22.82 5.76 8.15
CA PRO A 32 -23.36 4.49 7.65
C PRO A 32 -23.37 3.34 8.67
N ILE A 33 -22.72 3.48 9.83
CA ILE A 33 -22.61 2.41 10.84
C ILE A 33 -23.92 2.31 11.62
N SER A 34 -24.77 1.34 11.24
CA SER A 34 -26.01 1.00 11.95
C SER A 34 -25.71 0.36 13.31
N ARG A 35 -26.35 0.85 14.39
CA ARG A 35 -26.17 0.34 15.76
C ARG A 35 -27.49 -0.13 16.36
N LEU A 36 -28.13 -1.18 15.83
CA LEU A 36 -29.35 -1.86 16.37
C LEU A 36 -30.55 -0.97 16.79
N GLN A 37 -30.45 0.34 16.63
CA GLN A 37 -31.48 1.34 16.86
C GLN A 37 -31.79 1.92 15.49
N ARG A 38 -33.04 1.74 15.07
CA ARG A 38 -33.56 2.15 13.77
C ARG A 38 -33.45 3.66 13.52
N ASP A 39 -33.23 4.45 14.57
CA ASP A 39 -33.18 5.92 14.52
C ASP A 39 -32.24 6.51 15.60
N LEU A 40 -30.94 6.28 15.51
CA LEU A 40 -29.97 7.25 16.03
C LEU A 40 -29.37 8.02 14.86
N THR A 41 -30.04 9.11 14.50
CA THR A 41 -29.31 10.27 14.00
C THR A 41 -28.32 10.65 15.09
N ASP A 42 -27.03 10.32 14.95
CA ASP A 42 -25.98 10.78 15.86
C ASP A 42 -25.92 12.31 15.73
N SER A 43 -26.82 12.98 16.44
CA SER A 43 -27.09 14.40 16.26
C SER A 43 -25.84 15.21 16.54
N THR A 44 -24.95 14.71 17.38
CA THR A 44 -23.63 15.28 17.65
C THR A 44 -22.73 15.21 16.41
N ALA A 45 -22.65 14.07 15.71
CA ALA A 45 -21.91 13.96 14.46
C ALA A 45 -22.54 14.81 13.35
N LEU A 46 -23.85 14.71 13.15
CA LEU A 46 -24.57 15.49 12.13
C LEU A 46 -24.49 17.00 12.38
N ARG A 47 -24.45 17.46 13.64
CA ARG A 47 -24.19 18.86 14.00
C ARG A 47 -22.84 19.38 13.52
N ASN A 48 -21.85 18.49 13.32
CA ASN A 48 -20.54 18.85 12.79
C ASN A 48 -20.46 18.85 11.26
N MET A 49 -21.54 18.49 10.55
CA MET A 49 -21.61 18.62 9.09
C MET A 49 -21.41 20.08 8.65
N GLY A 50 -21.94 21.03 9.42
CA GLY A 50 -21.73 22.46 9.19
C GLY A 50 -20.26 22.90 9.31
N VAL A 51 -19.46 22.22 10.14
CA VAL A 51 -18.03 22.50 10.29
C VAL A 51 -17.27 22.03 9.05
N GLY A 52 -17.57 20.83 8.54
CA GLY A 52 -17.02 20.32 7.29
C GLY A 52 -17.35 21.24 6.11
N LEU A 53 -18.63 21.59 5.94
CA LEU A 53 -19.09 22.50 4.89
C LEU A 53 -18.52 23.93 5.05
N GLY A 54 -18.35 24.41 6.28
CA GLY A 54 -17.76 25.72 6.56
C GLY A 54 -16.30 25.79 6.12
N HIS A 55 -15.51 24.76 6.46
CA HIS A 55 -14.13 24.64 5.97
C HIS A 55 -14.04 24.30 4.48
N SER A 56 -15.12 23.88 3.80
CA SER A 56 -15.21 23.85 2.33
C SER A 56 -15.55 25.22 1.74
N LEU A 57 -16.40 26.02 2.39
CA LEU A 57 -16.86 27.30 1.85
C LEU A 57 -15.77 28.38 1.88
N ILE A 58 -15.00 28.46 2.97
CA ILE A 58 -13.86 29.38 3.09
C ILE A 58 -12.88 29.26 1.91
N PRO A 59 -12.35 28.07 1.59
CA PRO A 59 -11.42 27.90 0.49
C PRO A 59 -12.08 28.17 -0.87
N TYR A 60 -13.37 27.86 -1.06
CA TYR A 60 -14.06 28.24 -2.30
C TYR A 60 -14.09 29.76 -2.50
N ARG A 61 -14.33 30.53 -1.45
CA ARG A 61 -14.32 32.00 -1.52
C ARG A 61 -12.91 32.55 -1.75
N ASN A 62 -11.91 31.98 -1.09
CA ASN A 62 -10.51 32.38 -1.28
C ASN A 62 -10.02 32.04 -2.71
N ALA A 63 -10.36 30.87 -3.23
CA ALA A 63 -10.06 30.48 -4.61
C ALA A 63 -10.75 31.41 -5.62
N LEU A 64 -12.04 31.73 -5.42
CA LEU A 64 -12.75 32.70 -6.25
C LEU A 64 -12.08 34.09 -6.20
N GLN A 65 -11.63 34.54 -5.02
CA GLN A 65 -10.90 35.79 -4.87
C GLN A 65 -9.49 35.74 -5.49
N GLY A 66 -8.81 34.59 -5.44
CA GLY A 66 -7.53 34.38 -6.11
C GLY A 66 -7.69 34.44 -7.63
N ILE A 67 -8.74 33.80 -8.16
CA ILE A 67 -9.07 33.79 -9.60
C ILE A 67 -9.29 35.21 -10.13
N THR A 68 -9.97 36.09 -9.39
CA THR A 68 -10.17 37.49 -9.84
C THR A 68 -8.89 38.31 -9.87
N LYS A 69 -7.81 37.83 -9.23
CA LYS A 69 -6.48 38.46 -9.25
C LYS A 69 -5.57 37.88 -10.34
N LEU A 70 -6.02 36.87 -11.10
CA LEU A 70 -5.25 36.31 -12.19
C LEU A 70 -5.34 37.21 -13.43
N GLN A 71 -4.18 37.51 -14.00
CA GLN A 71 -4.08 38.13 -15.31
C GLN A 71 -3.30 37.18 -16.22
N VAL A 72 -3.89 36.83 -17.37
CA VAL A 72 -3.23 35.98 -18.37
C VAL A 72 -2.06 36.76 -18.96
N ASN A 73 -0.86 36.17 -18.92
CA ASN A 73 0.32 36.70 -19.59
C ASN A 73 0.49 36.00 -20.93
N GLU A 74 -0.27 36.43 -21.94
CA GLU A 74 -0.25 35.84 -23.28
C GLU A 74 1.13 35.90 -23.93
N ALA A 75 1.91 36.95 -23.65
CA ALA A 75 3.26 37.09 -24.15
C ALA A 75 4.19 36.00 -23.59
N ALA A 76 4.12 35.71 -22.29
CA ALA A 76 4.89 34.63 -21.70
C ALA A 76 4.44 33.24 -22.21
N LEU A 77 3.14 33.02 -22.35
CA LEU A 77 2.61 31.77 -22.92
C LEU A 77 3.04 31.56 -24.37
N THR A 78 3.00 32.63 -25.18
CA THR A 78 3.40 32.59 -26.60
C THR A 78 4.92 32.41 -26.73
N GLU A 79 5.70 33.07 -25.88
CA GLU A 79 7.15 32.88 -25.83
C GLU A 79 7.50 31.43 -25.48
N ASP A 80 6.83 30.84 -24.48
CA ASP A 80 7.01 29.44 -24.08
C ASP A 80 6.68 28.47 -25.24
N LEU A 81 5.57 28.71 -25.96
CA LEU A 81 5.22 27.93 -27.16
C LEU A 81 6.28 28.06 -28.27
N ASN A 82 6.76 29.28 -28.54
CA ASN A 82 7.76 29.55 -29.58
C ASN A 82 9.12 28.95 -29.24
N GLN A 83 9.48 28.89 -27.96
CA GLN A 83 10.72 28.26 -27.49
C GLN A 83 10.64 26.73 -27.47
N THR A 84 9.45 26.14 -27.62
CA THR A 84 9.21 24.70 -27.46
C THR A 84 8.58 24.06 -28.69
N LEU A 85 9.02 24.46 -29.89
CA LEU A 85 8.52 23.97 -31.19
C LEU A 85 8.51 22.43 -31.32
N GLU A 86 9.43 21.73 -30.65
CA GLU A 86 9.54 20.26 -30.67
C GLU A 86 8.33 19.55 -30.02
N VAL A 87 7.63 20.19 -29.08
CA VAL A 87 6.48 19.62 -28.34
C VAL A 87 5.14 19.82 -29.08
N LEU A 88 5.06 20.82 -29.96
CA LEU A 88 3.80 21.22 -30.62
C LEU A 88 3.24 20.17 -31.60
N ALA A 89 4.01 19.13 -31.94
CA ALA A 89 3.57 18.02 -32.80
C ALA A 89 2.82 16.90 -32.04
N GLU A 90 2.95 16.80 -30.72
CA GLU A 90 2.34 15.74 -29.90
C GLU A 90 0.80 15.74 -29.90
N PRO A 91 0.09 16.90 -29.83
CA PRO A 91 -1.37 16.95 -29.77
C PRO A 91 -2.07 16.33 -31.00
N ILE A 92 -1.37 16.19 -32.13
CA ILE A 92 -1.90 15.61 -33.38
C ILE A 92 -2.11 14.09 -33.24
N GLN A 93 -1.38 13.42 -32.34
CA GLN A 93 -1.45 11.95 -32.16
C GLN A 93 -2.70 11.50 -31.40
N THR A 94 -3.28 12.35 -30.55
CA THR A 94 -4.37 12.00 -29.62
C THR A 94 -5.75 11.86 -30.27
N VAL A 95 -5.91 12.30 -31.53
CA VAL A 95 -7.23 12.42 -32.20
C VAL A 95 -7.71 11.10 -32.85
N LYS A 96 -6.86 10.07 -32.92
CA LYS A 96 -7.20 8.82 -33.62
C LYS A 96 -7.88 7.81 -32.67
N THR A 97 -9.21 7.71 -32.74
CA THR A 97 -9.97 6.62 -32.12
C THR A 97 -9.75 5.33 -32.90
N MET A 98 -9.13 4.33 -32.28
CA MET A 98 -8.98 2.98 -32.84
C MET A 98 -9.99 2.03 -32.19
N SER A 99 -10.76 1.31 -32.99
CA SER A 99 -11.53 0.16 -32.53
C SER A 99 -10.74 -1.12 -32.77
N ALA A 100 -10.56 -1.93 -31.73
CA ALA A 100 -9.94 -3.24 -31.81
C ALA A 100 -11.00 -4.30 -31.48
N ASN A 101 -11.14 -5.31 -32.36
CA ASN A 101 -12.08 -6.40 -32.22
C ASN A 101 -11.28 -7.65 -31.81
N ASN A 102 -11.16 -7.95 -30.51
CA ASN A 102 -10.26 -9.01 -30.03
C ASN A 102 -10.89 -9.82 -28.90
N SER A 103 -11.46 -10.98 -29.24
CA SER A 103 -11.67 -12.08 -28.29
C SER A 103 -10.76 -13.23 -28.70
N CYS A 104 -9.73 -13.50 -27.90
CA CYS A 104 -8.85 -14.65 -28.03
C CYS A 104 -8.78 -15.34 -26.66
N ASP A 105 -8.78 -16.66 -26.64
CA ASP A 105 -8.52 -17.40 -25.40
C ASP A 105 -7.04 -17.21 -25.01
N LEU A 106 -6.80 -16.53 -23.89
CA LEU A 106 -5.48 -16.19 -23.39
C LEU A 106 -5.14 -17.03 -22.18
N VAL A 107 -3.93 -17.61 -22.17
CA VAL A 107 -3.34 -18.23 -20.97
C VAL A 107 -2.77 -17.14 -20.07
N LEU A 108 -2.90 -17.29 -18.76
CA LEU A 108 -2.32 -16.36 -17.79
C LEU A 108 -0.78 -16.34 -17.92
N SER A 109 -0.23 -15.15 -18.07
CA SER A 109 1.19 -14.83 -18.16
C SER A 109 1.40 -13.38 -17.71
N SER A 110 2.63 -12.94 -17.53
CA SER A 110 2.90 -11.53 -17.18
C SER A 110 2.41 -10.53 -18.24
N LEU A 111 2.22 -10.96 -19.50
CA LEU A 111 1.72 -10.13 -20.59
C LEU A 111 0.19 -10.07 -20.64
N THR A 112 -0.49 -11.10 -20.13
CA THR A 112 -1.95 -11.24 -20.16
C THR A 112 -2.60 -10.95 -18.81
N ALA A 113 -1.78 -10.75 -17.77
CA ALA A 113 -2.23 -10.36 -16.43
C ALA A 113 -2.93 -8.99 -16.47
N VAL A 114 -4.14 -8.95 -15.88
CA VAL A 114 -4.93 -7.72 -15.73
C VAL A 114 -4.35 -6.83 -14.63
N CYS A 115 -3.95 -7.43 -13.52
CA CYS A 115 -3.27 -6.72 -12.44
C CYS A 115 -1.82 -6.46 -12.84
N PRO A 116 -1.34 -5.20 -12.83
CA PRO A 116 0.02 -4.89 -13.24
C PRO A 116 1.07 -5.43 -12.25
N LEU A 117 0.70 -5.75 -11.00
CA LEU A 117 1.58 -6.38 -10.02
C LEU A 117 1.96 -7.81 -10.42
N ASP A 118 1.06 -8.53 -11.09
CA ASP A 118 1.27 -9.88 -11.61
C ASP A 118 1.83 -9.88 -13.04
N GLY A 119 1.98 -8.71 -13.64
CA GLY A 119 2.49 -8.50 -15.00
C GLY A 119 3.70 -7.59 -15.04
N ARG A 120 3.50 -6.34 -15.47
CA ARG A 120 4.55 -5.32 -15.66
C ARG A 120 5.48 -5.16 -14.47
N TYR A 121 4.98 -5.30 -13.24
CA TYR A 121 5.73 -5.08 -12.01
C TYR A 121 6.08 -6.37 -11.26
N TRP A 122 5.88 -7.54 -11.87
CA TRP A 122 6.12 -8.84 -11.23
C TRP A 122 7.52 -8.98 -10.63
N ASP A 123 8.55 -8.54 -11.36
CA ASP A 123 9.92 -8.62 -10.85
C ASP A 123 10.18 -7.81 -9.57
N LYS A 124 9.39 -6.75 -9.34
CA LYS A 124 9.43 -5.96 -8.10
C LYS A 124 8.53 -6.55 -7.02
N PHE A 125 7.42 -7.19 -7.40
CA PHE A 125 6.40 -7.69 -6.49
C PHE A 125 6.65 -9.13 -5.98
N LYS A 126 7.27 -10.00 -6.79
CA LYS A 126 7.38 -11.45 -6.56
C LYS A 126 7.93 -11.87 -5.18
N VAL A 127 8.69 -11.00 -4.51
CA VAL A 127 9.20 -11.23 -3.15
C VAL A 127 8.10 -11.28 -2.08
N LEU A 128 6.93 -10.69 -2.35
CA LEU A 128 5.75 -10.76 -1.47
C LEU A 128 4.85 -11.97 -1.78
N ALA A 129 4.98 -12.58 -2.96
CA ALA A 129 4.12 -13.67 -3.41
C ALA A 129 4.14 -14.91 -2.47
N PRO A 130 5.26 -15.31 -1.84
CA PRO A 130 5.25 -16.41 -0.86
C PRO A 130 4.34 -16.20 0.36
N PHE A 131 3.92 -14.96 0.61
CA PHE A 131 3.08 -14.60 1.75
C PHE A 131 1.67 -14.16 1.31
N MET A 132 1.60 -13.31 0.28
CA MET A 132 0.38 -12.56 -0.10
C MET A 132 -0.38 -13.17 -1.29
N SER A 133 -0.01 -14.37 -1.73
CA SER A 133 -0.72 -15.12 -2.78
C SER A 133 -1.61 -16.22 -2.20
N GLU A 134 -2.45 -16.84 -3.03
CA GLU A 134 -3.22 -18.03 -2.68
C GLU A 134 -2.31 -19.15 -2.15
N TYR A 135 -1.16 -19.37 -2.79
CA TYR A 135 -0.13 -20.31 -2.33
C TYR A 135 0.34 -19.98 -0.91
N GLY A 136 0.63 -18.69 -0.65
CA GLY A 136 1.01 -18.22 0.67
C GLY A 136 -0.09 -18.49 1.70
N LEU A 137 -1.33 -18.14 1.39
CA LEU A 137 -2.47 -18.37 2.28
C LEU A 137 -2.64 -19.86 2.63
N ILE A 138 -2.59 -20.75 1.64
CA ILE A 138 -2.67 -22.20 1.88
C ILE A 138 -1.52 -22.67 2.77
N ARG A 139 -0.28 -22.24 2.48
CA ARG A 139 0.90 -22.61 3.28
C ARG A 139 0.74 -22.19 4.75
N PHE A 140 0.27 -20.98 5.01
CA PHE A 140 0.07 -20.51 6.39
C PHE A 140 -1.13 -21.17 7.07
N ARG A 141 -2.17 -21.57 6.35
CA ARG A 141 -3.26 -22.41 6.90
C ARG A 141 -2.75 -23.79 7.31
N VAL A 142 -1.93 -24.42 6.46
CA VAL A 142 -1.24 -25.69 6.77
C VAL A 142 -0.39 -25.55 8.03
N LEU A 143 0.40 -24.47 8.14
CA LEU A 143 1.17 -24.16 9.34
C LEU A 143 0.27 -24.10 10.58
N VAL A 144 -0.80 -23.30 10.55
CA VAL A 144 -1.69 -23.13 11.71
C VAL A 144 -2.34 -24.45 12.14
N GLU A 145 -2.81 -25.26 11.19
CA GLU A 145 -3.41 -26.56 11.48
C GLU A 145 -2.40 -27.55 12.12
N ILE A 146 -1.17 -27.58 11.60
CA ILE A 146 -0.12 -28.43 12.16
C ILE A 146 0.27 -27.98 13.57
N GLU A 147 0.49 -26.68 13.77
CA GLU A 147 0.79 -26.11 15.09
C GLU A 147 -0.36 -26.33 16.08
N TRP A 148 -1.61 -26.29 15.61
CA TRP A 148 -2.77 -26.62 16.44
C TRP A 148 -2.74 -28.08 16.91
N LEU A 149 -2.53 -29.03 16.00
CA LEU A 149 -2.45 -30.44 16.34
C LEU A 149 -1.27 -30.75 17.27
N LEU A 150 -0.10 -30.14 17.01
CA LEU A 150 1.05 -30.20 17.91
C LEU A 150 0.66 -29.67 19.29
N LYS A 151 -0.05 -28.54 19.36
CA LYS A 151 -0.47 -27.96 20.63
C LYS A 151 -1.40 -28.86 21.42
N LEU A 152 -2.37 -29.50 20.75
CA LEU A 152 -3.26 -30.48 21.40
C LEU A 152 -2.48 -31.63 22.03
N SER A 153 -1.42 -32.12 21.37
CA SER A 153 -0.57 -33.20 21.91
C SER A 153 0.18 -32.81 23.18
N GLU A 154 0.42 -31.52 23.40
CA GLU A 154 1.11 -31.00 24.58
C GLU A 154 0.19 -30.79 25.79
N VAL A 155 -1.14 -30.91 25.62
CA VAL A 155 -2.13 -30.66 26.67
C VAL A 155 -2.43 -31.98 27.40
N PRO A 156 -1.95 -32.18 28.65
CA PRO A 156 -2.12 -33.45 29.36
C PRO A 156 -3.59 -33.82 29.64
N GLU A 157 -4.48 -32.83 29.63
CA GLU A 157 -5.92 -33.00 29.82
C GLU A 157 -6.65 -33.60 28.61
N ILE A 158 -6.00 -33.73 27.45
CA ILE A 158 -6.55 -34.35 26.22
C ILE A 158 -5.84 -35.70 25.99
N PRO A 159 -6.18 -36.76 26.75
CA PRO A 159 -5.48 -38.05 26.68
C PRO A 159 -5.65 -38.77 25.34
N GLU A 160 -6.66 -38.40 24.54
CA GLU A 160 -6.89 -38.91 23.19
C GLU A 160 -5.80 -38.48 22.19
N VAL A 161 -5.08 -37.38 22.48
CA VAL A 161 -3.94 -36.90 21.68
C VAL A 161 -2.69 -36.92 22.55
N PRO A 162 -1.95 -38.05 22.62
CA PRO A 162 -0.75 -38.12 23.44
C PRO A 162 0.37 -37.26 22.88
N ASP A 163 1.28 -36.81 23.76
CA ASP A 163 2.47 -36.04 23.36
C ASP A 163 3.28 -36.81 22.32
N PHE A 164 3.54 -36.13 21.20
CA PHE A 164 4.20 -36.72 20.06
C PHE A 164 5.68 -36.96 20.33
N SER A 165 6.22 -38.05 19.77
CA SER A 165 7.66 -38.27 19.80
C SER A 165 8.41 -37.15 19.04
N PRO A 166 9.71 -36.92 19.34
CA PRO A 166 10.53 -35.99 18.57
C PRO A 166 10.52 -36.27 17.06
N GLY A 167 10.37 -37.54 16.65
CA GLY A 167 10.27 -37.94 15.25
C GLY A 167 8.95 -37.48 14.60
N ALA A 168 7.83 -37.66 15.30
CA ALA A 168 6.53 -37.18 14.84
C ALA A 168 6.48 -35.64 14.77
N LYS A 169 7.04 -34.93 15.76
CA LYS A 169 7.17 -33.47 15.74
C LYS A 169 8.03 -33.00 14.57
N SER A 170 9.16 -33.67 14.31
CA SER A 170 10.02 -33.36 13.15
C SER A 170 9.29 -33.56 11.83
N PHE A 171 8.57 -34.68 11.66
CA PHE A 171 7.79 -34.96 10.46
C PHE A 171 6.76 -33.88 10.16
N LEU A 172 6.05 -33.41 11.19
CA LEU A 172 5.05 -32.34 11.05
C LEU A 172 5.70 -30.99 10.68
N HIS A 173 6.81 -30.61 11.30
CA HIS A 173 7.54 -29.40 10.90
C HIS A 173 8.12 -29.52 9.48
N ASP A 174 8.60 -30.69 9.07
CA ASP A 174 9.11 -30.94 7.73
C ASP A 174 8.02 -30.74 6.65
N LEU A 175 6.74 -30.99 6.97
CA LEU A 175 5.62 -30.67 6.09
C LEU A 175 5.40 -29.15 5.92
N ILE A 176 5.70 -28.35 6.96
CA ILE A 176 5.62 -26.88 6.91
C ILE A 176 6.79 -26.33 6.10
N ASP A 177 8.02 -26.78 6.41
CA ASP A 177 9.26 -26.28 5.82
C ASP A 177 9.42 -26.73 4.37
N GLY A 178 8.95 -27.94 4.05
CA GLY A 178 8.98 -28.53 2.71
C GLY A 178 7.78 -28.22 1.83
N PHE A 179 6.80 -27.43 2.30
CA PHE A 179 5.58 -27.13 1.55
C PHE A 179 5.89 -26.51 0.17
N SER A 180 5.27 -27.06 -0.87
CA SER A 180 5.59 -26.80 -2.27
C SER A 180 4.37 -26.37 -3.10
N LEU A 181 4.61 -25.91 -4.33
CA LEU A 181 3.54 -25.55 -5.26
C LEU A 181 2.66 -26.75 -5.61
N ASP A 182 3.23 -27.94 -5.72
CA ASP A 182 2.50 -29.17 -6.02
C ASP A 182 1.54 -29.52 -4.85
N ASP A 183 1.97 -29.30 -3.62
CA ASP A 183 1.12 -29.47 -2.43
C ASP A 183 -0.07 -28.49 -2.44
N ALA A 184 0.18 -27.22 -2.78
CA ALA A 184 -0.90 -26.25 -2.92
C ALA A 184 -1.88 -26.60 -4.06
N MET A 185 -1.38 -27.16 -5.16
CA MET A 185 -2.22 -27.66 -6.25
C MET A 185 -3.08 -28.84 -5.82
N GLU A 186 -2.54 -29.75 -5.01
CA GLU A 186 -3.30 -30.86 -4.43
C GLU A 186 -4.42 -30.34 -3.53
N VAL A 187 -4.16 -29.35 -2.68
CA VAL A 187 -5.20 -28.67 -1.88
C VAL A 187 -6.29 -28.09 -2.78
N LYS A 188 -5.95 -27.42 -3.89
CA LYS A 188 -6.95 -26.88 -4.82
C LYS A 188 -7.75 -27.98 -5.52
N GLU A 189 -7.17 -29.14 -5.80
CA GLU A 189 -7.94 -30.26 -6.38
C GLU A 189 -8.92 -30.85 -5.37
N ILE A 190 -8.54 -30.97 -4.10
CA ILE A 190 -9.47 -31.35 -3.02
C ILE A 190 -10.58 -30.29 -2.89
N GLU A 191 -10.24 -29.00 -2.95
CA GLU A 191 -11.21 -27.90 -2.87
C GLU A 191 -12.27 -27.95 -3.97
N ARG A 192 -11.94 -28.44 -5.17
CA ARG A 192 -12.94 -28.61 -6.24
C ARG A 192 -14.06 -29.56 -5.87
N VAL A 193 -13.80 -30.50 -4.97
CA VAL A 193 -14.78 -31.45 -4.44
C VAL A 193 -15.48 -30.87 -3.20
N THR A 194 -14.72 -30.30 -2.26
CA THR A 194 -15.29 -29.79 -0.99
C THR A 194 -16.03 -28.47 -1.14
N ASN A 195 -15.68 -27.67 -2.15
CA ASN A 195 -16.05 -26.27 -2.29
C ASN A 195 -15.82 -25.45 -1.01
N ASN A 196 -14.77 -25.82 -0.27
CA ASN A 196 -14.35 -25.20 0.98
C ASN A 196 -12.83 -25.34 1.13
N ASP A 197 -12.14 -24.21 1.18
CA ASP A 197 -10.68 -24.09 1.14
C ASP A 197 -10.02 -24.58 2.44
N VAL A 198 -10.54 -24.21 3.61
CA VAL A 198 -10.01 -24.70 4.90
C VAL A 198 -10.24 -26.19 5.07
N LYS A 199 -11.42 -26.70 4.66
CA LYS A 199 -11.69 -28.15 4.70
C LYS A 199 -10.77 -28.92 3.74
N ALA A 200 -10.39 -28.32 2.62
CA ALA A 200 -9.42 -28.93 1.70
C ALA A 200 -8.03 -29.05 2.34
N VAL A 201 -7.60 -28.07 3.13
CA VAL A 201 -6.37 -28.14 3.93
C VAL A 201 -6.44 -29.27 4.96
N GLU A 202 -7.54 -29.41 5.70
CA GLU A 202 -7.73 -30.51 6.65
C GLU A 202 -7.58 -31.88 5.96
N TYR A 203 -8.25 -32.08 4.81
CA TYR A 203 -8.15 -33.35 4.08
C TYR A 203 -6.77 -33.60 3.50
N PHE A 204 -6.10 -32.57 2.99
CA PHE A 204 -4.71 -32.67 2.56
C PHE A 204 -3.81 -33.16 3.70
N LEU A 205 -3.93 -32.59 4.89
CA LEU A 205 -3.16 -33.02 6.06
C LEU A 205 -3.49 -34.44 6.49
N LYS A 206 -4.77 -34.82 6.50
CA LYS A 206 -5.18 -36.20 6.79
C LYS A 206 -4.54 -37.19 5.82
N GLN A 207 -4.48 -36.87 4.53
CA GLN A 207 -3.83 -37.71 3.52
C GLN A 207 -2.32 -37.83 3.75
N ARG A 208 -1.64 -36.71 4.00
CA ARG A 208 -0.18 -36.68 4.22
C ARG A 208 0.26 -37.39 5.49
N CYS A 209 -0.55 -37.34 6.54
CA CYS A 209 -0.24 -37.93 7.84
C CYS A 209 -0.71 -39.39 7.98
N GLN A 210 -1.45 -39.94 7.02
CA GLN A 210 -2.06 -41.27 7.12
C GLN A 210 -1.03 -42.41 7.26
N SER A 211 0.15 -42.26 6.67
CA SER A 211 1.22 -43.26 6.75
C SER A 211 2.08 -43.17 8.02
N HIS A 212 1.93 -42.12 8.83
CA HIS A 212 2.74 -41.95 10.04
C HIS A 212 2.09 -42.66 11.23
N GLU A 213 2.82 -43.58 11.87
CA GLU A 213 2.26 -44.51 12.87
C GLU A 213 1.61 -43.81 14.09
N GLU A 214 2.22 -42.74 14.60
CA GLU A 214 1.68 -41.98 15.73
C GLU A 214 0.51 -41.08 15.31
N ILE A 215 0.72 -40.23 14.31
CA ILE A 215 -0.23 -39.17 13.91
C ILE A 215 -1.50 -39.76 13.27
N SER A 216 -1.39 -40.87 12.53
CA SER A 216 -2.54 -41.54 11.89
C SER A 216 -3.63 -41.94 12.89
N LYS A 217 -3.27 -42.17 14.17
CA LYS A 217 -4.21 -42.56 15.23
C LYS A 217 -5.09 -41.41 15.72
N VAL A 218 -4.70 -40.17 15.45
CA VAL A 218 -5.33 -38.96 15.98
C VAL A 218 -5.76 -37.98 14.88
N LEU A 219 -5.85 -38.43 13.62
CA LEU A 219 -6.17 -37.56 12.49
C LEU A 219 -7.52 -36.85 12.62
N GLU A 220 -8.50 -37.46 13.31
CA GLU A 220 -9.79 -36.82 13.57
C GLU A 220 -9.71 -35.65 14.55
N PHE A 221 -8.54 -35.43 15.18
CA PHE A 221 -8.23 -34.23 15.94
C PHE A 221 -7.59 -33.11 15.10
N SER A 222 -7.36 -33.33 13.80
CA SER A 222 -7.03 -32.24 12.87
C SER A 222 -8.24 -31.31 12.77
N HIS A 223 -8.04 -30.00 12.88
CA HIS A 223 -9.13 -29.01 12.96
C HIS A 223 -10.09 -29.19 14.15
N PHE A 224 -9.68 -29.90 15.22
CA PHE A 224 -10.55 -30.17 16.38
C PHE A 224 -10.99 -28.89 17.08
N GLU A 225 -12.30 -28.73 17.25
CA GLU A 225 -12.95 -27.56 17.84
C GLU A 225 -12.60 -26.21 17.20
N CYS A 226 -11.99 -26.22 16.02
CA CYS A 226 -11.76 -25.03 15.23
C CYS A 226 -12.96 -24.74 14.32
N THR A 227 -13.15 -23.45 14.04
CA THR A 227 -13.88 -22.97 12.88
C THR A 227 -12.89 -22.58 11.78
N SER A 228 -13.37 -22.43 10.54
CA SER A 228 -12.53 -21.92 9.45
C SER A 228 -11.92 -20.55 9.76
N GLU A 229 -12.61 -19.73 10.57
CA GLU A 229 -12.14 -18.39 10.92
C GLU A 229 -10.99 -18.40 11.92
N ASP A 230 -10.88 -19.42 12.78
CA ASP A 230 -9.73 -19.55 13.68
C ASP A 230 -8.44 -19.73 12.86
N ILE A 231 -8.52 -20.55 11.81
CA ILE A 231 -7.41 -20.79 10.88
C ILE A 231 -7.16 -19.57 9.99
N ASN A 232 -8.21 -18.99 9.41
CA ASN A 232 -8.09 -17.85 8.49
C ASN A 232 -7.49 -16.63 9.18
N ASN A 233 -7.96 -16.28 10.37
CA ASN A 233 -7.49 -15.08 11.06
C ASN A 233 -6.02 -15.21 11.46
N LEU A 234 -5.60 -16.37 11.97
CA LEU A 234 -4.20 -16.65 12.27
C LEU A 234 -3.34 -16.67 11.01
N ALA A 235 -3.80 -17.32 9.93
CA ALA A 235 -3.07 -17.36 8.67
C ALA A 235 -2.91 -15.95 8.05
N HIS A 236 -3.94 -15.12 8.06
CA HIS A 236 -3.86 -13.74 7.60
C HIS A 236 -2.96 -12.87 8.49
N ALA A 237 -3.02 -13.04 9.81
CA ALA A 237 -2.14 -12.36 10.73
C ALA A 237 -0.67 -12.70 10.47
N LEU A 238 -0.35 -14.00 10.29
CA LEU A 238 0.99 -14.48 10.01
C LEU A 238 1.49 -14.02 8.64
N THR A 239 0.69 -14.14 7.58
CA THR A 239 1.08 -13.69 6.23
C THR A 239 1.42 -12.20 6.24
N LEU A 240 0.61 -11.37 6.91
CA LEU A 240 0.86 -9.94 7.01
C LEU A 240 2.09 -9.63 7.85
N LYS A 241 2.24 -10.28 9.00
CA LYS A 241 3.39 -10.10 9.89
C LYS A 241 4.69 -10.40 9.14
N GLU A 242 4.75 -11.54 8.46
CA GLU A 242 5.92 -11.97 7.69
C GLU A 242 6.20 -11.09 6.48
N ALA A 243 5.17 -10.72 5.71
CA ALA A 243 5.32 -9.79 4.59
C ALA A 243 5.90 -8.44 5.06
N ILE A 244 5.44 -7.94 6.20
CA ILE A 244 5.89 -6.65 6.73
C ILE A 244 7.31 -6.75 7.31
N SER A 245 7.56 -7.73 8.16
CA SER A 245 8.85 -7.88 8.86
C SER A 245 9.99 -8.22 7.90
N SER A 246 9.74 -9.15 6.96
CA SER A 246 10.77 -9.72 6.11
C SER A 246 11.02 -8.91 4.83
N VAL A 247 10.01 -8.18 4.35
CA VAL A 247 10.09 -7.44 3.08
C VAL A 247 9.88 -5.93 3.27
N ILE A 248 8.70 -5.50 3.72
CA ILE A 248 8.32 -4.08 3.67
C ILE A 248 9.23 -3.21 4.55
N LEU A 249 9.47 -3.60 5.80
CA LEU A 249 10.30 -2.81 6.72
C LEU A 249 11.75 -2.69 6.22
N ARG A 250 12.28 -3.74 5.59
CA ARG A 250 13.63 -3.73 5.00
C ARG A 250 13.75 -2.70 3.87
N VAL A 251 12.79 -2.69 2.95
CA VAL A 251 12.77 -1.72 1.84
C VAL A 251 12.59 -0.29 2.36
N MET A 252 11.77 -0.10 3.41
CA MET A 252 11.64 1.20 4.08
C MET A 252 12.97 1.66 4.68
N ASP A 253 13.75 0.77 5.30
CA ASP A 253 15.06 1.08 5.87
C ASP A 253 16.09 1.45 4.79
N GLU A 254 16.08 0.74 3.66
CA GLU A 254 16.92 1.08 2.50
C GLU A 254 16.59 2.48 1.94
N LEU A 255 15.31 2.79 1.79
CA LEU A 255 14.83 4.11 1.36
C LEU A 255 15.25 5.23 2.33
N ILE A 256 15.01 5.03 3.63
CA ILE A 256 15.40 6.00 4.68
C ILE A 256 16.91 6.21 4.65
N THR A 257 17.69 5.13 4.50
CA THR A 257 19.16 5.20 4.40
C THR A 257 19.61 6.00 3.18
N ALA A 258 18.98 5.79 2.02
CA ALA A 258 19.27 6.52 0.80
C ALA A 258 19.00 8.03 0.96
N ILE A 259 17.83 8.42 1.48
CA ILE A 259 17.47 9.82 1.72
C ILE A 259 18.40 10.45 2.77
N THR A 260 18.75 9.71 3.83
CA THR A 260 19.73 10.15 4.84
C THR A 260 21.12 10.35 4.24
N SER A 261 21.54 9.52 3.29
CA SER A 261 22.81 9.72 2.58
C SER A 261 22.79 11.01 1.76
N ILE A 262 21.68 11.35 1.10
CA ILE A 262 21.54 12.63 0.41
C ILE A 262 21.64 13.76 1.44
N ALA A 263 20.87 13.67 2.53
CA ALA A 263 20.83 14.68 3.59
C ALA A 263 22.22 15.01 4.15
N THR A 264 23.01 13.99 4.48
CA THR A 264 24.36 14.14 5.03
C THR A 264 25.35 14.70 4.01
N LYS A 265 25.34 14.19 2.77
CA LYS A 265 26.24 14.66 1.70
C LYS A 265 25.99 16.11 1.31
N THR A 266 24.73 16.56 1.38
CA THR A 266 24.32 17.92 0.96
C THR A 266 24.02 18.84 2.14
N ALA A 267 24.39 18.46 3.38
CA ALA A 267 24.15 19.24 4.59
C ALA A 267 24.69 20.68 4.52
N HIS A 268 25.80 20.87 3.82
CA HIS A 268 26.48 22.15 3.65
C HIS A 268 26.02 22.94 2.41
N VAL A 269 25.17 22.36 1.55
CA VAL A 269 24.79 22.97 0.26
C VAL A 269 23.64 23.96 0.50
N PRO A 270 23.88 25.29 0.42
CA PRO A 270 22.81 26.27 0.61
C PRO A 270 21.80 26.17 -0.53
N MET A 271 20.53 26.38 -0.20
CA MET A 271 19.42 26.32 -1.13
C MET A 271 18.47 27.49 -0.87
N LEU A 272 18.00 28.14 -1.94
CA LEU A 272 16.94 29.13 -1.84
C LEU A 272 15.61 28.41 -1.59
N SER A 273 15.03 28.64 -0.42
CA SER A 273 13.71 28.11 -0.07
C SER A 273 12.63 28.79 -0.90
N HIS A 274 11.51 28.10 -1.11
CA HIS A 274 10.31 28.67 -1.69
C HIS A 274 9.12 28.46 -0.77
N THR A 275 8.40 29.53 -0.43
CA THR A 275 7.13 29.47 0.31
C THR A 275 6.07 30.13 -0.56
N HIS A 276 4.91 29.48 -0.73
CA HIS A 276 3.93 29.92 -1.73
C HIS A 276 4.55 30.02 -3.15
N GLY A 277 5.52 29.15 -3.48
CA GLY A 277 6.25 29.22 -4.76
C GLY A 277 7.14 30.47 -4.94
N GLN A 278 7.31 31.30 -3.90
CA GLN A 278 8.10 32.53 -3.95
C GLN A 278 9.41 32.38 -3.17
N PRO A 279 10.51 33.02 -3.62
CA PRO A 279 11.78 33.05 -2.89
C PRO A 279 11.61 33.44 -1.42
N ALA A 280 12.20 32.63 -0.53
CA ALA A 280 12.10 32.79 0.92
C ALA A 280 13.48 32.65 1.60
N THR A 281 13.49 32.73 2.94
CA THR A 281 14.72 32.61 3.74
C THR A 281 15.51 31.34 3.36
N PRO A 282 16.81 31.44 3.03
CA PRO A 282 17.61 30.30 2.62
C PRO A 282 17.64 29.16 3.63
N THR A 283 17.85 27.95 3.13
CA THR A 283 18.06 26.72 3.89
C THR A 283 19.26 25.94 3.33
N THR A 284 19.41 24.66 3.69
CA THR A 284 20.31 23.74 2.97
C THR A 284 19.53 22.58 2.38
N LEU A 285 19.97 22.09 1.22
CA LEU A 285 19.36 20.91 0.59
C LEU A 285 19.37 19.72 1.55
N GLY A 286 20.48 19.53 2.27
CA GLY A 286 20.59 18.44 3.23
C GLY A 286 19.61 18.54 4.39
N LYS A 287 19.30 19.75 4.87
CA LYS A 287 18.26 19.96 5.89
C LYS A 287 16.89 19.54 5.37
N GLU A 288 16.51 19.90 4.13
CA GLU A 288 15.20 19.50 3.60
C GLU A 288 15.08 17.98 3.41
N MET A 289 16.16 17.31 2.99
CA MET A 289 16.18 15.85 2.93
C MET A 289 16.11 15.21 4.33
N ALA A 290 16.75 15.82 5.34
CA ALA A 290 16.69 15.34 6.72
C ALA A 290 15.26 15.39 7.29
N ASN A 291 14.46 16.40 6.92
CA ASN A 291 13.04 16.49 7.32
C ASN A 291 12.25 15.26 6.84
N PHE A 292 12.44 14.84 5.59
CA PHE A 292 11.80 13.63 5.05
C PHE A 292 12.30 12.36 5.71
N SER A 293 13.64 12.21 5.82
CA SER A 293 14.24 11.05 6.49
C SER A 293 13.69 10.86 7.91
N TYR A 294 13.66 11.92 8.72
CA TYR A 294 13.16 11.85 10.09
C TYR A 294 11.68 11.46 10.17
N ARG A 295 10.83 12.03 9.30
CA ARG A 295 9.39 11.71 9.23
C ARG A 295 9.16 10.27 8.80
N LEU A 296 9.88 9.79 7.78
CA LEU A 296 9.79 8.41 7.30
C LEU A 296 10.29 7.42 8.36
N TYR A 297 11.41 7.71 9.02
CA TYR A 297 11.93 6.92 10.13
C TYR A 297 10.89 6.77 11.24
N THR A 298 10.30 7.88 11.70
CA THR A 298 9.27 7.85 12.75
C THR A 298 8.05 7.04 12.34
N ALA A 299 7.58 7.20 11.09
CA ALA A 299 6.45 6.42 10.57
C ALA A 299 6.78 4.92 10.48
N ARG A 300 7.98 4.56 10.01
CA ARG A 300 8.48 3.18 9.97
C ARG A 300 8.54 2.56 11.37
N GLN A 301 9.04 3.28 12.38
CA GLN A 301 9.09 2.77 13.76
C GLN A 301 7.69 2.41 14.28
N LYS A 302 6.69 3.25 13.99
CA LYS A 302 5.31 2.97 14.36
C LYS A 302 4.75 1.72 13.67
N ILE A 303 5.03 1.54 12.37
CA ILE A 303 4.62 0.33 11.63
C ILE A 303 5.26 -0.91 12.26
N SER A 304 6.55 -0.86 12.57
CA SER A 304 7.28 -1.95 13.21
C SER A 304 6.71 -2.33 14.58
N GLN A 305 6.33 -1.34 15.39
CA GLN A 305 5.74 -1.58 16.70
C GLN A 305 4.40 -2.32 16.58
N ILE A 306 3.53 -1.89 15.67
CA ILE A 306 2.21 -2.51 15.45
C ILE A 306 2.40 -3.95 14.92
N ALA A 307 3.28 -4.14 13.93
CA ALA A 307 3.50 -5.45 13.31
C ALA A 307 4.11 -6.49 14.26
N GLN A 308 4.81 -6.06 15.31
CA GLN A 308 5.43 -6.97 16.28
C GLN A 308 4.47 -7.41 17.40
N ILE A 309 3.46 -6.60 17.73
CA ILE A 309 2.71 -6.74 18.98
C ILE A 309 1.22 -7.05 18.75
N GLU A 310 0.61 -6.58 17.65
CA GLU A 310 -0.84 -6.35 17.65
C GLU A 310 -1.62 -7.03 16.51
N ILE A 311 -1.07 -7.81 15.57
CA ILE A 311 -1.90 -8.31 14.45
C ILE A 311 -2.74 -9.53 14.89
N GLU A 312 -3.81 -9.28 15.64
CA GLU A 312 -4.78 -10.31 16.07
C GLU A 312 -6.22 -9.92 15.74
N SER A 313 -6.49 -8.64 15.48
CA SER A 313 -7.83 -8.14 15.16
C SER A 313 -7.89 -7.28 13.90
N LEU A 314 -9.09 -7.12 13.35
CA LEU A 314 -9.38 -6.19 12.26
C LEU A 314 -9.08 -4.72 12.63
N ASP A 315 -9.17 -4.36 13.92
CA ASP A 315 -8.81 -3.02 14.37
C ASP A 315 -7.29 -2.78 14.25
N ASP A 316 -6.49 -3.81 14.50
CA ASP A 316 -5.04 -3.72 14.37
C ASP A 316 -4.61 -3.67 12.91
N MET A 317 -5.30 -4.40 12.04
CA MET A 317 -5.18 -4.27 10.58
C MET A 317 -5.48 -2.84 10.12
N ALA A 318 -6.50 -2.21 10.70
CA ALA A 318 -6.86 -0.82 10.40
C ALA A 318 -5.80 0.18 10.91
N LYS A 319 -5.27 -0.01 12.12
CA LYS A 319 -4.16 0.80 12.68
C LYS A 319 -2.91 0.70 11.82
N LEU A 320 -2.57 -0.52 11.38
CA LEU A 320 -1.44 -0.80 10.53
C LEU A 320 -1.61 -0.14 9.16
N SER A 321 -2.78 -0.29 8.53
CA SER A 321 -3.14 0.36 7.27
C SER A 321 -2.99 1.88 7.34
N LYS A 322 -3.50 2.52 8.41
CA LYS A 322 -3.34 3.97 8.65
C LYS A 322 -1.87 4.37 8.79
N SER A 323 -1.06 3.54 9.44
CA SER A 323 0.36 3.82 9.64
C SER A 323 1.16 3.69 8.33
N ILE A 324 0.83 2.71 7.48
CA ILE A 324 1.39 2.57 6.13
C ILE A 324 0.97 3.75 5.25
N ILE A 325 -0.31 4.15 5.27
CA ILE A 325 -0.80 5.34 4.55
C ILE A 325 0.02 6.58 4.95
N ARG A 326 0.29 6.75 6.24
CA ARG A 326 1.11 7.88 6.72
C ARG A 326 2.52 7.86 6.14
N PHE A 327 3.18 6.71 6.10
CA PHE A 327 4.48 6.55 5.46
C PHE A 327 4.41 6.91 3.96
N ASN A 328 3.43 6.34 3.25
CA ASN A 328 3.22 6.58 1.82
C ASN A 328 2.97 8.06 1.51
N THR A 329 2.15 8.76 2.30
CA THR A 329 1.90 10.19 2.12
C THR A 329 3.16 11.03 2.30
N ILE A 330 4.05 10.67 3.24
CA ILE A 330 5.33 11.36 3.38
C ILE A 330 6.19 11.14 2.13
N LEU A 331 6.19 9.91 1.59
CA LEU A 331 6.96 9.57 0.39
C LEU A 331 6.37 10.21 -0.89
N ILE A 332 5.04 10.35 -1.00
CA ILE A 332 4.40 11.12 -2.08
C ILE A 332 4.90 12.57 -2.06
N ASN A 333 4.92 13.21 -0.89
CA ASN A 333 5.43 14.57 -0.77
C ASN A 333 6.91 14.65 -1.14
N PHE A 334 7.72 13.65 -0.75
CA PHE A 334 9.12 13.58 -1.17
C PHE A 334 9.26 13.46 -2.69
N ASN A 335 8.47 12.60 -3.35
CA ASN A 335 8.50 12.44 -4.80
C ASN A 335 8.17 13.75 -5.52
N ARG A 336 7.17 14.50 -5.03
CA ARG A 336 6.77 15.81 -5.58
C ARG A 336 7.87 16.85 -5.41
N ASP A 337 8.45 16.98 -4.22
CA ASP A 337 9.53 17.94 -3.97
C ASP A 337 10.77 17.60 -4.83
N ILE A 338 11.11 16.32 -4.98
CA ILE A 338 12.22 15.90 -5.84
C ILE A 338 11.93 16.17 -7.31
N TRP A 339 10.69 15.95 -7.76
CA TRP A 339 10.26 16.30 -9.11
C TRP A 339 10.45 17.80 -9.37
N ASP A 340 10.04 18.65 -8.43
CA ASP A 340 10.22 20.10 -8.51
C ASP A 340 11.71 20.49 -8.51
N TYR A 341 12.53 19.87 -7.64
CA TYR A 341 13.96 20.14 -7.61
C TYR A 341 14.68 19.69 -8.91
N ILE A 342 14.21 18.63 -9.57
CA ILE A 342 14.71 18.23 -10.89
C ILE A 342 14.28 19.25 -11.95
N SER A 343 13.02 19.71 -11.91
CA SER A 343 12.49 20.76 -12.81
C SER A 343 13.26 22.08 -12.69
N LEU A 344 13.60 22.47 -11.46
CA LEU A 344 14.45 23.63 -11.15
C LEU A 344 15.95 23.39 -11.42
N ARG A 345 16.33 22.19 -11.88
CA ARG A 345 17.72 21.77 -12.17
C ARG A 345 18.64 21.76 -10.95
N TYR A 346 18.09 21.64 -9.75
CA TYR A 346 18.86 21.42 -8.51
C TYR A 346 19.45 20.01 -8.47
N PHE A 347 18.76 19.05 -9.11
CA PHE A 347 19.28 17.72 -9.39
C PHE A 347 19.45 17.50 -10.90
N LYS A 348 20.45 16.70 -11.26
CA LYS A 348 20.62 16.14 -12.61
C LYS A 348 20.37 14.64 -12.55
N GLN A 349 19.73 14.11 -13.59
CA GLN A 349 19.47 12.69 -13.72
C GLN A 349 20.61 12.03 -14.50
N ILE A 350 21.08 10.88 -14.00
CA ILE A 350 22.09 10.06 -14.68
C ILE A 350 21.32 9.07 -15.55
N THR A 351 21.42 9.19 -16.87
CA THR A 351 20.79 8.27 -17.83
C THR A 351 21.69 7.08 -18.11
N LYS A 352 21.09 5.92 -18.40
CA LYS A 352 21.83 4.78 -18.97
C LYS A 352 21.88 4.91 -20.49
N ALA A 353 22.97 4.40 -21.09
CA ALA A 353 23.11 4.38 -22.54
C ALA A 353 21.95 3.60 -23.18
N GLY A 354 21.23 4.24 -24.11
CA GLY A 354 20.08 3.66 -24.81
C GLY A 354 18.71 3.95 -24.20
N GLU A 355 18.62 4.60 -23.04
CA GLU A 355 17.33 5.05 -22.49
C GLU A 355 16.78 6.25 -23.30
N ILE A 356 15.50 6.17 -23.66
CA ILE A 356 14.77 7.20 -24.40
C ILE A 356 13.79 7.86 -23.43
N GLY A 357 14.00 9.13 -23.12
CA GLY A 357 13.10 9.87 -22.20
C GLY A 357 11.88 10.49 -22.88
N SER A 358 11.90 10.70 -24.20
CA SER A 358 10.72 11.06 -25.00
C SER A 358 10.80 10.45 -26.40
N SER A 359 9.65 10.03 -26.95
CA SER A 359 9.53 9.53 -28.32
C SER A 359 9.76 10.60 -29.38
N THR A 360 9.64 11.88 -29.02
CA THR A 360 9.71 13.05 -29.91
C THR A 360 10.92 13.93 -29.64
N MET A 361 11.42 13.96 -28.41
CA MET A 361 12.53 14.82 -27.96
C MET A 361 13.72 13.98 -27.45
N PRO A 362 14.76 13.76 -28.28
CA PRO A 362 15.88 12.87 -27.93
C PRO A 362 16.70 13.30 -26.71
N HIS A 363 16.63 14.58 -26.33
CA HIS A 363 17.40 15.16 -25.24
C HIS A 363 16.63 15.20 -23.89
N LYS A 364 15.33 14.87 -23.88
CA LYS A 364 14.48 14.97 -22.70
C LYS A 364 14.76 13.81 -21.75
N VAL A 365 15.00 14.11 -20.48
CA VAL A 365 15.17 13.13 -19.39
C VAL A 365 14.16 13.45 -18.30
N ASN A 366 13.20 12.56 -18.08
CA ASN A 366 12.08 12.77 -17.17
C ASN A 366 12.27 12.00 -15.86
N PRO A 367 11.84 12.55 -14.71
CA PRO A 367 11.88 11.89 -13.40
C PRO A 367 10.83 10.77 -13.26
N ILE A 368 10.77 9.87 -14.24
CA ILE A 368 9.72 8.84 -14.39
C ILE A 368 9.62 7.90 -13.19
N ASP A 369 10.73 7.65 -12.50
CA ASP A 369 10.75 6.77 -11.34
C ASP A 369 9.98 7.38 -10.16
N PHE A 370 10.08 8.70 -9.96
CA PHE A 370 9.35 9.42 -8.91
C PHE A 370 7.87 9.57 -9.26
N GLU A 371 7.54 9.80 -10.53
CA GLU A 371 6.16 9.83 -11.04
C GLU A 371 5.48 8.46 -10.89
N ASN A 372 6.19 7.38 -11.24
CA ASN A 372 5.69 6.01 -11.07
C ASN A 372 5.49 5.66 -9.59
N SER A 373 6.44 6.06 -8.74
CA SER A 373 6.35 5.90 -7.28
C SER A 373 5.13 6.64 -6.72
N GLU A 374 4.94 7.91 -7.06
CA GLU A 374 3.77 8.69 -6.64
C GLU A 374 2.44 8.03 -7.04
N GLY A 375 2.31 7.63 -8.31
CA GLY A 375 1.09 7.00 -8.81
C GLY A 375 0.75 5.72 -8.07
N ASN A 376 1.73 4.83 -7.86
CA ASN A 376 1.52 3.56 -7.15
C ASN A 376 1.22 3.77 -5.66
N LEU A 377 1.86 4.75 -5.00
CA LEU A 377 1.55 5.10 -3.61
C LEU A 377 0.11 5.63 -3.48
N GLY A 378 -0.37 6.39 -4.46
CA GLY A 378 -1.76 6.83 -4.54
C GLY A 378 -2.75 5.66 -4.62
N VAL A 379 -2.49 4.69 -5.52
CA VAL A 379 -3.31 3.48 -5.64
C VAL A 379 -3.30 2.67 -4.33
N ALA A 380 -2.12 2.45 -3.75
CA ALA A 380 -1.97 1.73 -2.50
C ALA A 380 -2.74 2.40 -1.35
N ASN A 381 -2.65 3.72 -1.22
CA ASN A 381 -3.40 4.47 -0.22
C ASN A 381 -4.92 4.38 -0.42
N GLY A 382 -5.40 4.35 -1.66
CA GLY A 382 -6.81 4.14 -1.98
C GLY A 382 -7.33 2.81 -1.42
N SER A 383 -6.62 1.71 -1.70
CA SER A 383 -6.97 0.37 -1.19
C SER A 383 -6.86 0.27 0.33
N LEU A 384 -5.75 0.75 0.91
CA LEU A 384 -5.55 0.72 2.37
C LEU A 384 -6.58 1.57 3.13
N SER A 385 -7.04 2.68 2.54
CA SER A 385 -8.06 3.53 3.16
C SER A 385 -9.37 2.78 3.32
N TYR A 386 -9.75 1.97 2.33
CA TYR A 386 -10.94 1.11 2.41
C TYR A 386 -10.84 0.12 3.59
N PHE A 387 -9.72 -0.61 3.72
CA PHE A 387 -9.51 -1.53 4.85
C PHE A 387 -9.50 -0.82 6.21
N SER A 388 -8.99 0.42 6.26
CA SER A 388 -8.93 1.18 7.51
C SER A 388 -10.26 1.77 7.99
N THR A 389 -11.28 1.78 7.12
CA THR A 389 -12.57 2.42 7.33
C THR A 389 -13.74 1.44 7.32
N LYS A 390 -13.55 0.24 6.77
CA LYS A 390 -14.55 -0.84 6.88
C LYS A 390 -14.73 -1.18 8.37
N PRO A 391 -15.95 -1.06 8.93
CA PRO A 391 -16.18 -1.44 10.32
C PRO A 391 -15.84 -2.92 10.50
N PRO A 392 -15.19 -3.32 11.61
CA PRO A 392 -14.91 -4.72 11.95
C PRO A 392 -16.19 -5.48 12.36
N ILE A 393 -17.35 -5.02 11.91
CA ILE A 393 -18.66 -5.49 12.33
C ILE A 393 -19.16 -6.40 11.21
N PRO A 394 -19.34 -7.71 11.47
CA PRO A 394 -20.06 -8.57 10.54
C PRO A 394 -21.47 -8.01 10.31
N PRO A 395 -22.08 -8.19 9.14
CA PRO A 395 -23.42 -7.66 8.87
C PRO A 395 -24.57 -8.35 9.64
N TRP A 396 -24.27 -9.05 10.75
CA TRP A 396 -25.24 -9.73 11.61
C TRP A 396 -25.27 -9.15 13.02
#